data_AF-A0A0D0NR61-F1
#
_entry.id   AF-A0A0D0NR61-F1
#
_cell.length_a   1.000
_cell.length_b   1.000
_cell.length_c   1.000
_cell.angle_alpha   90.00
_cell.angle_beta   90.00
_cell.angle_gamma   90.00
#
_symmetry.space_group_name_H-M   'P 1'
#
loop_
_entity.id
_entity.type
_entity.pdbx_description
1 polymer ?
#
loop_
_entity_poly.entity_id
_entity_poly.type
_entity_poly.pdbx_seq_one_letter_code
_entity_poly.pdbx_strand_id
1 'polypeptide(L)'
;MSRRPVTFFAAGAVAAAFAVVGCTATTTAPQAAAPTSAGPGPACSAAPSPTESWLGGWVAPLPDEIRCLPHIEHGAYSHHPPAADVQEGGENALTVTVTPDTTPDQTLALCLRITELGYGLDGPHQVAFLSVGNGEETGRYSSMPGQAPCLKIR
;
A
#
# COMPACT_ATOMS: atom_id res chain seq x y z
N MET A 1 0.98 -53.57 34.92
CA MET A 1 -0.03 -52.90 35.76
C MET A 1 -0.68 -51.79 34.96
N SER A 2 -2.01 -51.85 34.84
CA SER A 2 -2.96 -50.71 34.91
C SER A 2 -2.77 -49.50 33.99
N ARG A 3 -3.75 -48.98 33.24
CA ARG A 3 -5.18 -49.26 33.01
C ARG A 3 -5.51 -48.57 31.67
N ARG A 4 -6.21 -49.25 30.76
CA ARG A 4 -7.16 -48.59 29.84
C ARG A 4 -8.46 -48.37 30.63
N PRO A 5 -9.25 -47.31 30.38
CA PRO A 5 -10.46 -47.48 29.55
C PRO A 5 -10.94 -46.19 28.81
N VAL A 6 -11.44 -46.29 27.57
CA VAL A 6 -12.89 -46.34 27.15
C VAL A 6 -13.42 -44.94 26.80
N THR A 7 -13.61 -44.63 25.50
CA THR A 7 -14.84 -44.77 24.68
C THR A 7 -15.88 -43.70 25.00
N PHE A 8 -16.46 -43.01 24.01
CA PHE A 8 -17.92 -42.87 23.87
C PHE A 8 -18.31 -42.39 22.44
N PHE A 9 -18.99 -43.28 21.72
CA PHE A 9 -20.17 -43.12 20.85
C PHE A 9 -20.33 -41.80 20.06
N ALA A 10 -20.36 -41.78 18.72
CA ALA A 10 -21.29 -42.42 17.76
C ALA A 10 -22.71 -41.81 17.71
N ALA A 11 -23.11 -41.58 16.46
CA ALA A 11 -24.47 -41.51 15.92
C ALA A 11 -25.26 -40.20 16.07
N GLY A 12 -25.82 -39.76 14.93
CA GLY A 12 -26.83 -38.71 14.90
C GLY A 12 -27.13 -38.17 13.51
N ALA A 13 -27.44 -39.04 12.54
CA ALA A 13 -28.09 -38.61 11.31
C ALA A 13 -29.55 -38.26 11.60
N VAL A 14 -29.99 -37.04 11.28
CA VAL A 14 -31.40 -36.73 11.03
C VAL A 14 -31.47 -35.71 9.90
N ALA A 15 -31.86 -36.18 8.72
CA ALA A 15 -32.37 -35.34 7.65
C ALA A 15 -33.82 -34.96 8.00
N ALA A 16 -34.10 -33.66 8.08
CA ALA A 16 -35.46 -33.14 8.16
C ALA A 16 -35.57 -31.96 7.19
N ALA A 17 -36.13 -32.25 6.02
CA ALA A 17 -36.62 -31.23 5.11
C ALA A 17 -38.00 -30.76 5.61
N PHE A 18 -38.10 -29.50 6.02
CA PHE A 18 -39.37 -28.82 6.23
C PHE A 18 -39.38 -27.54 5.40
N ALA A 19 -40.23 -27.54 4.38
CA ALA A 19 -40.65 -26.35 3.68
C ALA A 19 -41.64 -25.59 4.57
N VAL A 20 -41.32 -24.34 4.91
CA VAL A 20 -42.26 -23.39 5.53
C VAL A 20 -42.25 -22.10 4.71
N VAL A 21 -43.44 -21.78 4.22
CA VAL A 21 -43.84 -20.53 3.58
C VAL A 21 -43.96 -19.45 4.66
N GLY A 22 -43.35 -18.27 4.44
CA GLY A 22 -43.77 -17.01 5.08
C GLY A 22 -42.70 -16.25 5.89
N CYS A 23 -42.44 -15.01 5.43
CA CYS A 23 -42.03 -13.81 6.18
C CYS A 23 -40.64 -13.72 6.87
N THR A 24 -39.82 -12.85 6.27
CA THR A 24 -38.88 -11.90 6.91
C THR A 24 -37.89 -12.43 7.95
N ALA A 25 -36.68 -12.76 7.50
CA ALA A 25 -35.44 -12.46 8.23
C ALA A 25 -34.24 -12.56 7.28
N THR A 26 -33.73 -11.40 6.86
CA THR A 26 -32.43 -11.24 6.22
C THR A 26 -31.35 -11.88 7.10
N THR A 27 -30.90 -13.07 6.73
CA THR A 27 -29.76 -13.72 7.40
C THR A 27 -28.56 -13.55 6.47
N THR A 28 -27.88 -12.43 6.66
CA THR A 28 -26.57 -12.16 6.06
C THR A 28 -25.60 -13.21 6.59
N ALA A 29 -25.16 -14.13 5.73
CA ALA A 29 -24.01 -14.97 6.03
C ALA A 29 -22.82 -14.07 6.39
N PRO A 30 -21.92 -14.47 7.30
CA PRO A 30 -20.65 -13.79 7.47
C PRO A 30 -19.86 -13.98 6.17
N GLN A 31 -20.02 -13.00 5.28
CA GLN A 31 -19.21 -12.83 4.10
C GLN A 31 -17.81 -12.56 4.64
N ALA A 32 -16.90 -13.53 4.45
CA ALA A 32 -15.48 -13.32 4.67
C ALA A 32 -15.14 -11.99 4.02
N ALA A 33 -14.64 -11.04 4.81
CA ALA A 33 -14.29 -9.72 4.36
C ALA A 33 -13.31 -9.87 3.19
N ALA A 34 -13.82 -9.71 1.97
CA ALA A 34 -12.97 -9.38 0.84
C ALA A 34 -12.20 -8.13 1.26
N PRO A 35 -10.90 -8.01 0.95
CA PRO A 35 -10.19 -6.78 1.20
C PRO A 35 -11.01 -5.67 0.56
N THR A 36 -11.50 -4.76 1.39
CA THR A 36 -12.17 -3.54 0.95
C THR A 36 -11.24 -2.97 -0.10
N SER A 37 -11.67 -2.98 -1.36
CA SER A 37 -10.93 -2.30 -2.41
C SER A 37 -10.90 -0.85 -1.96
N ALA A 38 -9.77 -0.47 -1.37
CA ALA A 38 -9.56 0.86 -0.87
C ALA A 38 -9.77 1.75 -2.08
N GLY A 39 -10.83 2.57 -2.01
CA GLY A 39 -11.19 3.44 -3.12
C GLY A 39 -10.02 4.33 -3.51
N PRO A 40 -10.09 4.96 -4.70
CA PRO A 40 -9.08 5.92 -5.12
C PRO A 40 -8.74 6.90 -4.00
N GLY A 41 -7.45 7.09 -3.72
CA GLY A 41 -6.99 7.97 -2.65
C GLY A 41 -7.40 9.44 -2.88
N PRO A 42 -7.41 10.26 -1.82
CA PRO A 42 -7.89 11.65 -1.90
C PRO A 42 -7.11 12.50 -2.92
N ALA A 43 -5.87 12.11 -3.25
CA ALA A 43 -5.05 12.82 -4.24
C ALA A 43 -5.48 12.61 -5.71
N CYS A 44 -6.31 11.61 -6.05
CA CYS A 44 -6.71 11.29 -7.44
C CYS A 44 -7.21 12.51 -8.25
N SER A 45 -7.87 13.47 -7.60
CA SER A 45 -8.55 14.58 -8.29
C SER A 45 -7.73 15.87 -8.32
N ALA A 46 -6.57 15.93 -7.66
CA ALA A 46 -5.75 17.14 -7.55
C ALA A 46 -4.36 16.91 -8.16
N ALA A 47 -4.16 17.31 -9.42
CA ALA A 47 -2.83 17.39 -10.03
C ALA A 47 -2.58 18.85 -10.40
N PRO A 48 -1.67 19.56 -9.70
CA PRO A 48 -1.17 20.83 -10.23
C PRO A 48 -0.40 20.59 -11.54
N SER A 49 -0.20 21.61 -12.37
CA SER A 49 0.66 21.45 -13.55
C SER A 49 2.12 21.23 -13.12
N PRO A 50 2.92 20.45 -13.88
CA PRO A 50 4.34 20.34 -13.61
C PRO A 50 4.99 21.73 -13.64
N THR A 51 5.90 21.97 -12.70
CA THR A 51 6.71 23.18 -12.66
C THR A 51 8.10 22.82 -13.15
N GLU A 52 8.47 23.33 -14.32
CA GLU A 52 9.87 23.25 -14.77
C GLU A 52 10.75 24.09 -13.84
N SER A 53 11.88 23.51 -13.43
CA SER A 53 12.90 24.21 -12.66
C SER A 53 14.17 24.36 -13.48
N TRP A 54 14.88 25.47 -13.25
CA TRP A 54 16.09 25.84 -13.98
C TRP A 54 17.19 24.78 -13.82
N LEU A 55 18.01 24.61 -14.87
CA LEU A 55 19.16 23.68 -14.97
C LEU A 55 18.81 22.23 -15.37
N GLY A 56 17.65 22.00 -16.01
CA GLY A 56 17.31 20.69 -16.60
C GLY A 56 16.64 19.69 -15.64
N GLY A 57 16.39 20.10 -14.40
CA GLY A 57 15.52 19.38 -13.48
C GLY A 57 14.04 19.72 -13.65
N TRP A 58 13.18 18.92 -13.04
CA TRP A 58 11.75 19.21 -13.02
C TRP A 58 11.10 18.65 -11.76
N VAL A 59 9.97 19.27 -11.37
CA VAL A 59 9.08 18.75 -10.34
C VAL A 59 7.67 18.67 -10.90
N ALA A 60 7.08 17.49 -10.82
CA ALA A 60 5.75 17.18 -11.28
C ALA A 60 4.89 16.63 -10.12
N PRO A 61 3.56 16.65 -10.26
CA PRO A 61 2.69 15.87 -9.40
C PRO A 61 3.04 14.39 -9.42
N LEU A 62 2.50 13.65 -8.44
CA LEU A 62 2.52 12.19 -8.50
C LEU A 62 1.83 11.69 -9.78
N PRO A 63 2.41 10.69 -10.47
CA PRO A 63 1.75 9.96 -11.55
C PRO A 63 0.40 9.43 -11.12
N ASP A 64 -0.57 9.35 -12.05
CA ASP A 64 -1.95 8.96 -11.74
C ASP A 64 -2.03 7.59 -11.06
N GLU A 65 -1.24 6.61 -11.49
CA GLU A 65 -1.24 5.28 -10.86
C GLU A 65 -0.75 5.27 -9.41
N ILE A 66 0.05 6.27 -9.01
CA ILE A 66 0.50 6.44 -7.62
C ILE A 66 -0.52 7.30 -6.90
N ARG A 67 -0.81 8.48 -7.43
CA ARG A 67 -1.72 9.48 -6.86
C ARG A 67 -3.09 8.92 -6.52
N CYS A 68 -3.54 7.91 -7.26
CA CYS A 68 -4.80 7.25 -7.03
C CYS A 68 -4.76 6.06 -6.07
N LEU A 69 -3.60 5.69 -5.54
CA LEU A 69 -3.49 4.69 -4.48
C LEU A 69 -4.16 5.21 -3.19
N PRO A 70 -4.72 4.30 -2.38
CA PRO A 70 -5.34 4.67 -1.12
C PRO A 70 -4.32 5.31 -0.16
N HIS A 71 -4.83 6.05 0.82
CA HIS A 71 -4.03 6.69 1.88
C HIS A 71 -3.09 7.81 1.43
N ILE A 72 -3.01 8.16 0.14
CA ILE A 72 -2.16 9.26 -0.32
C ILE A 72 -2.90 10.59 -0.19
N GLU A 73 -2.32 11.49 0.59
CA GLU A 73 -2.78 12.87 0.73
C GLU A 73 -2.26 13.73 -0.41
N HIS A 74 -0.94 13.73 -0.62
CA HIS A 74 -0.25 14.46 -1.69
C HIS A 74 1.17 13.92 -1.89
N GLY A 75 1.88 14.44 -2.89
CA GLY A 75 3.29 14.12 -3.10
C GLY A 75 3.84 14.78 -4.34
N ALA A 76 5.08 14.44 -4.67
CA ALA A 76 5.79 14.97 -5.83
C ALA A 76 6.67 13.90 -6.46
N TYR A 77 6.77 13.97 -7.78
CA TYR A 77 7.76 13.27 -8.58
C TYR A 77 8.73 14.29 -9.13
N SER A 78 10.03 14.06 -9.01
CA SER A 78 11.03 15.01 -9.46
C SER A 78 12.20 14.33 -10.12
N HIS A 79 12.81 15.05 -11.04
CA HIS A 79 14.06 14.68 -11.68
C HIS A 79 15.11 15.69 -11.30
N HIS A 80 16.24 15.17 -10.84
CA HIS A 80 17.42 15.95 -10.56
C HIS A 80 18.48 15.49 -11.55
N PRO A 81 18.96 16.37 -12.45
CA PRO A 81 20.05 16.01 -13.33
C PRO A 81 21.23 15.57 -12.47
N PRO A 82 21.97 14.52 -12.90
CA PRO A 82 23.11 14.04 -12.14
C PRO A 82 24.09 15.18 -11.95
N ALA A 83 24.57 15.34 -10.72
CA ALA A 83 25.75 16.17 -10.50
C ALA A 83 26.91 15.58 -11.34
N ALA A 84 27.80 16.42 -11.86
CA ALA A 84 28.84 16.00 -12.81
C ALA A 84 29.77 14.88 -12.27
N ASP A 85 29.71 14.60 -10.97
CA ASP A 85 30.46 13.61 -10.22
C ASP A 85 29.64 12.40 -9.71
N VAL A 86 28.33 12.34 -9.98
CA VAL A 86 27.44 11.26 -9.53
C VAL A 86 26.94 10.45 -10.72
N GLN A 87 27.48 9.24 -10.90
CA GLN A 87 27.11 8.29 -11.97
C GLN A 87 26.15 7.18 -11.51
N GLU A 88 25.87 7.08 -10.20
CA GLU A 88 25.18 5.94 -9.61
C GLU A 88 23.93 6.39 -8.85
N GLY A 89 22.82 5.67 -9.06
CA GLY A 89 21.49 6.03 -8.58
C GLY A 89 20.67 6.72 -9.68
N GLY A 90 19.44 6.23 -9.90
CA GLY A 90 18.50 6.86 -10.82
C GLY A 90 18.32 8.37 -10.58
N GLU A 91 17.98 9.09 -11.63
CA GLU A 91 17.94 10.56 -11.64
C GLU A 91 16.64 11.11 -11.03
N ASN A 92 15.72 10.22 -10.66
CA ASN A 92 14.39 10.59 -10.19
C ASN A 92 14.20 10.33 -8.68
N ALA A 93 13.37 11.17 -8.07
CA ALA A 93 12.93 11.07 -6.69
C ALA A 93 11.41 11.12 -6.61
N LEU A 94 10.83 10.32 -5.72
CA LEU A 94 9.41 10.27 -5.44
C LEU A 94 9.18 10.46 -3.95
N THR A 95 8.39 11.48 -3.59
CA THR A 95 7.98 11.74 -2.21
C THR A 95 6.47 11.66 -2.10
N VAL A 96 5.97 10.84 -1.18
CA VAL A 96 4.56 10.60 -0.95
C VAL A 96 4.22 10.88 0.51
N THR A 97 3.28 11.80 0.72
CA THR A 97 2.69 12.08 2.03
C THR A 97 1.39 11.31 2.15
N VAL A 98 1.25 10.52 3.21
CA VAL A 98 0.03 9.76 3.50
C VAL A 98 -0.92 10.54 4.40
N THR A 99 -2.19 10.20 4.40
CA THR A 99 -3.19 10.82 5.28
C THR A 99 -2.89 10.49 6.75
N PRO A 100 -3.24 11.37 7.71
CA PRO A 100 -2.89 11.20 9.12
C PRO A 100 -3.55 10.00 9.81
N ASP A 101 -4.62 9.45 9.22
CA ASP A 101 -5.30 8.23 9.70
C ASP A 101 -4.61 6.92 9.26
N THR A 102 -3.55 7.00 8.46
CA THR A 102 -2.81 5.84 7.94
C THR A 102 -1.93 5.22 9.01
N THR A 103 -1.97 3.90 9.16
CA THR A 103 -1.10 3.18 10.10
C THR A 103 0.29 2.93 9.52
N PRO A 104 1.33 2.72 10.35
CA PRO A 104 2.66 2.36 9.89
C PRO A 104 2.70 1.15 8.94
N ASP A 105 1.90 0.12 9.22
CA ASP A 105 1.82 -1.07 8.36
C ASP A 105 1.20 -0.75 6.99
N GLN A 106 0.21 0.16 6.95
CA GLN A 106 -0.37 0.63 5.70
C GLN A 106 0.63 1.48 4.90
N THR A 107 1.41 2.33 5.57
CA THR A 107 2.47 3.12 4.94
C THR A 107 3.56 2.21 4.36
N LEU A 108 3.96 1.15 5.07
CA LEU A 108 4.90 0.15 4.56
C LEU A 108 4.34 -0.57 3.33
N ALA A 109 3.09 -1.05 3.41
CA ALA A 109 2.44 -1.71 2.28
C ALA A 109 2.33 -0.80 1.05
N LEU A 110 2.06 0.49 1.26
CA LEU A 110 2.05 1.50 0.20
C LEU A 110 3.43 1.69 -0.43
N CYS A 111 4.49 1.78 0.39
CA CYS A 111 5.87 1.89 -0.12
C CYS A 111 6.27 0.68 -0.98
N LEU A 112 5.94 -0.53 -0.53
CA LEU A 112 6.18 -1.76 -1.28
C LEU A 112 5.38 -1.78 -2.58
N ARG A 113 4.11 -1.37 -2.53
CA ARG A 113 3.27 -1.30 -3.73
C ARG A 113 3.82 -0.34 -4.78
N ILE A 114 4.29 0.84 -4.36
CA ILE A 114 4.92 1.81 -5.25
C ILE A 114 6.21 1.23 -5.88
N THR A 115 6.99 0.49 -5.10
CA THR A 115 8.16 -0.22 -5.60
C THR A 115 7.80 -1.28 -6.64
N GLU A 116 6.74 -2.07 -6.41
CA GLU A 116 6.22 -3.05 -7.38
C GLU A 116 5.74 -2.43 -8.69
N LEU A 117 5.23 -1.20 -8.65
CA LEU A 117 4.84 -0.44 -9.83
C LEU A 117 6.06 0.05 -10.64
N GLY A 118 7.28 -0.18 -10.17
CA GLY A 118 8.51 0.17 -10.86
C GLY A 118 9.10 1.52 -10.46
N TYR A 119 8.56 2.14 -9.40
CA TYR A 119 9.07 3.38 -8.80
C TYR A 119 10.04 3.12 -7.63
N GLY A 120 10.56 1.89 -7.54
CA GLY A 120 11.63 1.55 -6.62
C GLY A 120 12.99 1.51 -7.31
N LEU A 121 13.98 1.08 -6.52
CA LEU A 121 15.34 0.86 -6.98
C LEU A 121 15.34 -0.17 -8.11
N ASP A 122 16.10 0.11 -9.17
CA ASP A 122 16.17 -0.71 -10.40
C ASP A 122 14.87 -0.82 -11.20
N GLY A 123 13.85 -0.06 -10.83
CA GLY A 123 12.58 0.00 -11.56
C GLY A 123 12.69 0.80 -12.87
N PRO A 124 11.78 0.56 -13.83
CA PRO A 124 11.77 1.25 -15.12
C PRO A 124 11.62 2.78 -15.02
N HIS A 125 11.12 3.30 -13.89
CA HIS A 125 10.96 4.74 -13.65
C HIS A 125 12.21 5.42 -13.08
N GLN A 126 13.33 4.69 -12.91
CA GLN A 126 14.64 5.20 -12.50
C GLN A 126 14.58 6.07 -11.23
N VAL A 127 13.79 5.64 -10.25
CA VAL A 127 13.67 6.32 -8.95
C VAL A 127 14.80 5.86 -8.04
N ALA A 128 15.77 6.74 -7.76
CA ALA A 128 16.79 6.48 -6.74
C ALA A 128 16.25 6.70 -5.33
N PHE A 129 15.34 7.66 -5.16
CA PHE A 129 14.87 8.02 -3.83
C PHE A 129 13.35 7.91 -3.76
N LEU A 130 12.87 6.95 -2.98
CA LEU A 130 11.46 6.85 -2.61
C LEU A 130 11.31 7.19 -1.14
N SER A 131 10.40 8.10 -0.79
CA SER A 131 10.01 8.39 0.60
C SER A 131 8.49 8.37 0.73
N VAL A 132 7.97 7.58 1.67
CA VAL A 132 6.53 7.44 1.94
C VAL A 132 6.26 7.62 3.43
N GLY A 133 5.37 8.54 3.80
CA GLY A 133 4.90 8.71 5.18
C GLY A 133 4.56 10.15 5.56
N ASN A 134 3.95 10.33 6.72
CA ASN A 134 3.49 11.62 7.25
C ASN A 134 3.80 11.75 8.75
N GLY A 135 5.06 11.54 9.14
CA GLY A 135 5.53 11.69 10.53
C GLY A 135 5.65 10.37 11.30
N GLU A 136 5.88 10.46 12.61
CA GLU A 136 6.15 9.28 13.46
C GLU A 136 4.92 8.41 13.67
N GLU A 137 3.72 9.01 13.77
CA GLU A 137 2.46 8.28 14.02
C GLU A 137 2.05 7.39 12.85
N THR A 138 2.28 7.85 11.62
CA THR A 138 2.01 7.10 10.38
C THR A 138 3.21 6.28 9.93
N GLY A 139 4.39 6.46 10.55
CA GLY A 139 5.67 5.91 10.13
C GLY A 139 6.24 6.58 8.87
N ARG A 140 7.57 6.57 8.73
CA ARG A 140 8.23 6.99 7.49
C ARG A 140 9.17 5.91 6.97
N TYR A 141 9.00 5.58 5.69
CA TYR A 141 9.75 4.55 4.99
C TYR A 141 10.45 5.14 3.78
N SER A 142 11.68 4.68 3.50
CA SER A 142 12.44 5.10 2.34
C SER A 142 13.14 3.94 1.62
N SER A 143 13.29 4.09 0.31
CA SER A 143 14.14 3.22 -0.52
C SER A 143 15.24 4.06 -1.14
N MET A 144 16.49 3.64 -0.99
CA MET A 144 17.70 4.27 -1.54
C MET A 144 18.71 3.22 -2.00
N PRO A 145 19.55 3.51 -3.01
CA PRO A 145 20.58 2.57 -3.46
C PRO A 145 21.47 2.15 -2.28
N GLY A 146 21.81 0.86 -2.23
CA GLY A 146 22.62 0.28 -1.15
C GLY A 146 21.86 0.02 0.16
N GLN A 147 20.53 0.18 0.20
CA GLN A 147 19.69 -0.14 1.35
C GLN A 147 18.58 -1.13 0.98
N ALA A 148 18.02 -1.81 1.99
CA ALA A 148 16.80 -2.60 1.77
C ALA A 148 15.64 -1.67 1.33
N PRO A 149 14.78 -2.12 0.40
CA PRO A 149 13.63 -1.32 -0.01
C PRO A 149 12.69 -1.08 1.17
N CYS A 150 12.11 0.12 1.23
CA CYS A 150 11.15 0.53 2.24
C CYS A 150 11.67 0.35 3.68
N LEU A 151 12.90 0.79 3.93
CA LEU A 151 13.48 0.83 5.26
C LEU A 151 12.80 1.92 6.09
N LYS A 152 12.39 1.60 7.32
CA LYS A 152 11.83 2.59 8.25
C LYS A 152 12.94 3.55 8.70
N ILE A 153 12.71 4.86 8.56
CA ILE A 153 13.70 5.90 8.86
C ILE A 153 13.35 6.79 10.07
N ARG A 154 12.09 6.79 10.53
CA ARG A 154 11.64 7.26 11.85
C ARG A 154 10.33 6.56 12.21
#